data_AF-A0A4Q9PKZ6-F1
#
_entry.id   AF-A0A4Q9PKZ6-F1
#
_cell.length_a   1.000
_cell.length_b   1.000
_cell.length_c   1.000
_cell.angle_alpha   90.00
_cell.angle_beta   90.00
_cell.angle_gamma   90.00
#
_symmetry.space_group_name_H-M   'P 1'
#
loop_
_entity.id
_entity.type
_entity.pdbx_description
1 polymer ?
#
loop_
_entity_poly.entity_id
_entity_poly.type
_entity_poly.pdbx_seq_one_letter_code
_entity_poly.pdbx_strand_id
1 'polypeptide(L)'
;LSSFLDASTITSVHYDEVRRRLQLYGLSPTEYTSTPYGIRTQLPVLPLSAILHPDETKVPDDHPMSHWYLAILGCEHGDHPGHLLGRVCRIPPSESGVDLLYAGWIRVVREGRYLGFFEGPDMLALSPATVERCRSQIVVRTVYISHPARRYRDPEEKDPDDDRPHGSIFLRLSRETRDALCAQQYTTSLRRPDQAHPTTHRLTLSHHDHTVSIEYDHTLEDGGKRLTMRARVEVSGGLGPSPRDVLSTQSPSEVSWSDTPPWFTTRRDREVTVRAGEKEFTVTLGLTFLRPSWYAIQV
;
A
#
# COMPACT_ATOMS: atom_id res chain seq x y z
N LEU A 1 13.11 13.76 13.38
CA LEU A 1 14.54 13.79 13.77
C LEU A 1 14.80 13.40 15.23
N SER A 2 13.76 13.30 16.09
CA SER A 2 13.87 12.80 17.47
C SER A 2 13.90 11.26 17.60
N SER A 3 13.73 10.50 16.51
CA SER A 3 13.62 9.03 16.54
C SER A 3 14.94 8.27 16.35
N PHE A 4 16.09 8.94 16.40
CA PHE A 4 17.42 8.30 16.27
C PHE A 4 18.17 8.15 17.60
N LEU A 5 17.66 8.73 18.69
CA LEU A 5 18.33 8.65 20.00
C LEU A 5 18.27 7.23 20.60
N ASP A 6 17.21 6.48 20.31
CA ASP A 6 17.03 5.09 20.78
C ASP A 6 17.82 4.05 19.96
N ALA A 7 18.40 4.44 18.82
CA ALA A 7 19.26 3.54 18.03
C ALA A 7 20.69 3.40 18.60
N SER A 8 21.02 4.19 19.64
CA SER A 8 22.37 4.23 20.25
C SER A 8 22.78 2.92 20.94
N THR A 9 21.85 1.97 21.10
CA THR A 9 22.07 0.67 21.72
C THR A 9 22.27 -0.47 20.73
N ILE A 10 22.03 -0.30 19.43
CA ILE A 10 22.18 -1.42 18.46
C ILE A 10 23.66 -1.60 18.10
N THR A 11 24.17 -2.81 18.29
CA THR A 11 25.54 -3.19 17.93
C THR A 11 25.54 -4.18 16.77
N SER A 12 26.46 -4.00 15.83
CA SER A 12 26.65 -4.96 14.74
C SER A 12 27.39 -6.20 15.24
N VAL A 13 26.95 -7.36 14.77
CA VAL A 13 27.60 -8.65 15.02
C VAL A 13 28.34 -9.04 13.76
N HIS A 14 29.61 -9.43 13.90
CA HIS A 14 30.42 -9.84 12.75
C HIS A 14 29.76 -11.02 12.03
N TYR A 15 29.81 -11.02 10.70
CA TYR A 15 29.12 -12.02 9.88
C TYR A 15 29.52 -13.47 10.24
N ASP A 16 30.79 -13.74 10.51
CA ASP A 16 31.23 -15.08 10.94
C ASP A 16 30.57 -15.55 12.24
N GLU A 17 30.33 -14.62 13.15
CA GLU A 17 29.68 -14.90 14.42
C GLU A 17 28.18 -15.16 14.22
N VAL A 18 27.52 -14.41 13.34
CA VAL A 18 26.13 -14.70 12.92
C VAL A 18 26.05 -16.09 12.29
N ARG A 19 26.94 -16.39 11.35
CA ARG A 19 27.03 -17.70 10.69
C ARG A 19 27.23 -18.83 11.70
N ARG A 20 28.12 -18.64 12.67
CA ARG A 20 28.39 -19.61 13.75
C ARG A 20 27.16 -19.81 14.65
N ARG A 21 26.50 -18.74 15.09
CA ARG A 21 25.30 -18.80 15.93
C ARG A 21 24.13 -19.49 15.23
N LEU A 22 23.94 -19.21 13.94
CA LEU A 22 22.87 -19.81 13.13
C LEU A 22 23.21 -21.21 12.59
N GLN A 23 24.49 -21.60 12.60
CA GLN A 23 25.01 -22.84 11.98
C GLN A 23 24.67 -22.97 10.48
N LEU A 24 24.61 -21.83 9.77
CA LEU A 24 24.28 -21.77 8.35
C LEU A 24 25.56 -21.70 7.51
N TYR A 25 26.18 -22.85 7.26
CA TYR A 25 27.46 -22.92 6.52
C TYR A 25 27.37 -22.40 5.07
N GLY A 26 26.17 -22.28 4.49
CA GLY A 26 25.92 -21.69 3.17
C GLY A 26 25.52 -20.21 3.18
N LEU A 27 25.42 -19.56 4.34
CA LEU A 27 25.16 -18.12 4.41
C LEU A 27 26.38 -17.40 3.84
N SER A 28 26.22 -16.54 2.85
CA SER A 28 27.30 -15.65 2.36
C SER A 28 27.20 -14.29 3.06
N PRO A 29 28.29 -13.48 3.08
CA PRO A 29 28.19 -12.10 3.56
C PRO A 29 27.03 -11.37 2.88
N THR A 30 26.33 -10.53 3.63
CA THR A 30 25.18 -9.80 3.09
C THR A 30 25.65 -8.84 2.01
N GLU A 31 25.33 -9.16 0.77
CA GLU A 31 25.56 -8.30 -0.39
C GLU A 31 24.24 -7.70 -0.86
N TYR A 32 24.31 -6.45 -1.30
CA TYR A 32 23.17 -5.72 -1.84
C TYR A 32 23.43 -5.43 -3.32
N THR A 33 22.72 -6.12 -4.19
CA THR A 33 22.84 -5.94 -5.64
C THR A 33 21.61 -5.20 -6.15
N SER A 34 21.83 -4.05 -6.81
CA SER A 34 20.73 -3.34 -7.46
C SER A 34 20.25 -4.12 -8.70
N THR A 35 18.95 -4.35 -8.81
CA THR A 35 18.29 -5.04 -9.92
C THR A 35 17.06 -4.25 -10.40
N PRO A 36 16.49 -4.55 -11.58
CA PRO A 36 15.23 -3.94 -12.02
C PRO A 36 14.05 -4.15 -11.06
N TYR A 37 14.09 -5.22 -10.25
CA TYR A 37 13.03 -5.58 -9.29
C TYR A 37 13.23 -4.97 -7.90
N GLY A 38 14.34 -4.28 -7.66
CA GLY A 38 14.72 -3.82 -6.32
C GLY A 38 16.17 -4.14 -5.99
N ILE A 39 16.50 -4.02 -4.71
CA ILE A 39 17.77 -4.42 -4.14
C ILE A 39 17.68 -5.91 -3.78
N ARG A 40 18.38 -6.75 -4.54
CA ARG A 40 18.51 -8.18 -4.28
C ARG A 40 19.51 -8.40 -3.15
N THR A 41 19.13 -9.24 -2.18
CA THR A 41 20.01 -9.66 -1.09
C THR A 41 19.66 -11.07 -0.62
N GLN A 42 20.52 -11.67 0.22
CA GLN A 42 20.26 -12.95 0.87
C GLN A 42 20.16 -12.74 2.37
N LEU A 43 19.09 -13.25 2.98
CA LEU A 43 18.84 -13.12 4.40
C LEU A 43 18.42 -14.46 5.01
N PRO A 44 18.90 -14.80 6.21
CA PRO A 44 18.33 -15.87 7.00
C PRO A 44 16.94 -15.44 7.50
N VAL A 45 15.93 -16.24 7.18
CA VAL A 45 14.54 -16.00 7.59
C VAL A 45 14.02 -17.18 8.41
N LEU A 46 13.16 -16.87 9.37
CA LEU A 46 12.50 -17.84 10.23
C LEU A 46 10.99 -17.63 10.15
N PRO A 47 10.17 -18.63 9.79
CA PRO A 47 8.71 -18.48 9.78
C PRO A 47 8.20 -17.99 11.14
N LEU A 48 7.32 -16.97 11.16
CA LEU A 48 6.83 -16.42 12.43
C LEU A 48 6.08 -17.45 13.28
N SER A 49 5.36 -18.37 12.63
CA SER A 49 4.67 -19.49 13.27
C SER A 49 5.59 -20.46 14.03
N ALA A 50 6.90 -20.42 13.78
CA ALA A 50 7.87 -21.25 14.49
C ALA A 50 8.18 -20.72 15.91
N ILE A 51 7.89 -19.44 16.15
CA ILE A 51 8.21 -18.73 17.39
C ILE A 51 6.95 -18.36 18.14
N LEU A 52 5.91 -17.95 17.41
CA LEU A 52 4.68 -17.42 17.94
C LEU A 52 3.49 -18.28 17.49
N HIS A 53 2.59 -18.57 18.42
CA HIS A 53 1.40 -19.35 18.10
C HIS A 53 0.44 -18.49 17.24
N PRO A 54 -0.16 -19.04 16.16
CA PRO A 54 -1.10 -18.30 15.32
C PRO A 54 -2.28 -17.71 16.09
N ASP A 55 -2.76 -18.39 17.14
CA ASP A 55 -3.88 -17.91 17.96
C ASP A 55 -3.50 -16.75 18.89
N GLU A 56 -2.20 -16.61 19.20
CA GLU A 56 -1.66 -15.56 20.08
C GLU A 56 -1.15 -14.35 19.29
N THR A 57 -1.10 -14.46 17.96
CA THR A 57 -0.48 -13.46 17.08
C THR A 57 -1.40 -13.10 15.93
N LYS A 58 -1.85 -11.84 15.90
CA LYS A 58 -2.54 -11.31 14.72
C LYS A 58 -1.52 -10.62 13.82
N VAL A 59 -1.43 -11.09 12.59
CA VAL A 59 -0.71 -10.38 11.53
C VAL A 59 -1.61 -9.31 10.91
N PRO A 60 -1.06 -8.17 10.49
CA PRO A 60 -1.74 -7.21 9.64
C PRO A 60 -2.15 -7.84 8.32
N ASP A 61 -3.16 -7.26 7.68
CA ASP A 61 -3.68 -7.64 6.36
C ASP A 61 -4.47 -8.96 6.27
N ASP A 62 -5.25 -9.11 5.19
CA ASP A 62 -5.97 -10.33 4.81
C ASP A 62 -5.04 -11.47 4.31
N HIS A 63 -3.78 -11.51 4.77
CA HIS A 63 -2.78 -12.46 4.31
C HIS A 63 -2.51 -13.57 5.34
N PRO A 64 -2.31 -14.83 4.89
CA PRO A 64 -2.10 -15.96 5.79
C PRO A 64 -0.76 -15.87 6.52
N MET A 65 -0.71 -16.38 7.75
CA MET A 65 0.49 -16.45 8.61
C MET A 65 1.70 -17.13 7.91
N SER A 66 1.46 -18.02 6.95
CA SER A 66 2.51 -18.67 6.15
C SER A 66 3.36 -17.71 5.30
N HIS A 67 2.90 -16.48 5.07
CA HIS A 67 3.64 -15.46 4.33
C HIS A 67 4.55 -14.61 5.24
N TRP A 68 4.50 -14.84 6.56
CA TRP A 68 5.12 -13.98 7.54
C TRP A 68 6.37 -14.64 8.14
N TYR A 69 7.45 -13.88 8.15
CA TYR A 69 8.78 -14.33 8.53
C TYR A 69 9.45 -13.29 9.42
N LEU A 70 10.43 -13.75 10.17
CA LEU A 70 11.38 -12.93 10.87
C LEU A 70 12.71 -12.99 10.11
N ALA A 71 13.10 -11.88 9.49
CA ALA A 71 14.41 -11.73 8.86
C ALA A 71 15.46 -11.48 9.94
N ILE A 72 16.36 -12.44 10.14
CA ILE A 72 17.41 -12.36 11.16
C ILE A 72 18.51 -11.44 10.67
N LEU A 73 18.81 -10.42 11.46
CA LEU A 73 19.79 -9.39 11.17
C LEU A 73 21.11 -9.69 11.87
N GLY A 74 22.21 -9.21 11.28
CA GLY A 74 23.56 -9.28 11.86
C GLY A 74 23.80 -8.22 12.93
N CYS A 75 22.84 -8.00 13.83
CA CYS A 75 22.96 -7.04 14.92
C CYS A 75 22.23 -7.51 16.18
N GLU A 76 22.58 -6.95 17.32
CA GLU A 76 21.97 -7.19 18.62
C GLU A 76 21.62 -5.88 19.31
N HIS A 77 20.70 -5.91 20.26
CA HIS A 77 20.37 -4.74 21.08
C HIS A 77 21.27 -4.73 22.32
N GLY A 78 21.75 -3.55 22.72
CA GLY A 78 22.69 -3.37 23.84
C GLY A 78 22.15 -3.89 25.17
N ASP A 79 20.84 -3.79 25.38
CA ASP A 79 20.17 -4.32 26.58
C ASP A 79 20.00 -5.85 26.58
N HIS A 80 20.20 -6.49 25.41
CA HIS A 80 20.03 -7.93 25.22
C HIS A 80 21.23 -8.54 24.50
N PRO A 81 22.44 -8.49 25.12
CA PRO A 81 23.63 -9.05 24.50
C PRO A 81 23.45 -10.54 24.18
N GLY A 82 23.99 -10.97 23.04
CA GLY A 82 23.82 -12.33 22.54
C GLY A 82 22.48 -12.60 21.86
N HIS A 83 21.50 -11.67 21.90
CA HIS A 83 20.22 -11.83 21.21
C HIS A 83 20.28 -11.18 19.83
N LEU A 84 20.17 -12.00 18.78
CA LEU A 84 20.13 -11.47 17.42
C LEU A 84 18.80 -10.75 17.17
N LEU A 85 18.85 -9.59 16.54
CA LEU A 85 17.65 -8.87 16.15
C LEU A 85 17.03 -9.49 14.91
N GLY A 86 15.71 -9.61 14.93
CA GLY A 86 14.92 -10.05 13.79
C GLY A 86 13.89 -8.99 13.40
N ARG A 87 13.80 -8.67 12.11
CA ARG A 87 12.77 -7.78 11.56
C ARG A 87 11.58 -8.60 11.07
N VAL A 88 10.38 -8.27 11.54
CA VAL A 88 9.14 -8.84 11.01
C VAL A 88 8.99 -8.41 9.55
N CYS A 89 8.78 -9.38 8.68
CA CYS A 89 8.63 -9.15 7.25
C CYS A 89 7.64 -10.14 6.62
N ARG A 90 7.10 -9.76 5.47
CA ARG A 90 6.20 -10.60 4.67
C ARG A 90 6.89 -10.93 3.35
N ILE A 91 6.87 -12.21 2.99
CA ILE A 91 7.38 -12.74 1.73
C ILE A 91 6.28 -13.62 1.13
N PRO A 92 5.41 -13.05 0.27
CA PRO A 92 4.36 -13.82 -0.39
C PRO A 92 4.97 -14.78 -1.43
N PRO A 93 4.29 -15.88 -1.76
CA PRO A 93 4.69 -16.76 -2.85
C PRO A 93 4.78 -16.00 -4.17
N SER A 94 5.83 -16.23 -4.94
CA SER A 94 6.05 -15.58 -6.22
C SER A 94 6.05 -16.60 -7.36
N GLU A 95 5.17 -16.41 -8.34
CA GLU A 95 5.14 -17.22 -9.57
C GLU A 95 6.34 -16.92 -10.47
N SER A 96 6.93 -15.73 -10.35
CA SER A 96 8.08 -15.29 -11.16
C SER A 96 9.44 -15.70 -10.58
N GLY A 97 9.46 -16.37 -9.42
CA GLY A 97 10.68 -16.70 -8.69
C GLY A 97 11.38 -15.48 -8.04
N VAL A 98 10.71 -14.33 -8.02
CA VAL A 98 11.18 -13.09 -7.38
C VAL A 98 10.46 -12.93 -6.05
N ASP A 99 11.11 -13.32 -4.96
CA ASP A 99 10.58 -13.18 -3.60
C ASP A 99 10.75 -11.72 -3.12
N LEU A 100 9.69 -10.92 -3.22
CA LEU A 100 9.68 -9.54 -2.70
C LEU A 100 9.55 -9.55 -1.17
N LEU A 101 10.41 -8.79 -0.49
CA LEU A 101 10.35 -8.60 0.95
C LEU A 101 9.62 -7.30 1.26
N TYR A 102 8.54 -7.42 2.04
CA TYR A 102 7.78 -6.31 2.57
C TYR A 102 8.06 -6.17 4.07
N ALA A 103 8.22 -4.94 4.54
CA ALA A 103 8.24 -4.67 5.97
C ALA A 103 6.89 -5.06 6.58
N GLY A 104 6.88 -5.44 7.85
CA GLY A 104 5.64 -5.75 8.55
C GLY A 104 5.79 -5.62 10.06
N TRP A 105 4.71 -5.89 10.77
CA TRP A 105 4.64 -5.87 12.22
C TRP A 105 3.64 -6.94 12.67
N ILE A 106 3.57 -7.23 13.97
CA ILE A 106 2.64 -8.21 14.52
C ILE A 106 1.90 -7.65 15.73
N ARG A 107 0.66 -8.06 15.96
CA ARG A 107 -0.04 -7.81 17.23
C ARG A 107 0.07 -9.04 18.11
N VAL A 108 0.78 -8.91 19.21
CA VAL A 108 0.85 -9.95 20.24
C VAL A 108 -0.31 -9.76 21.20
N VAL A 109 -1.12 -10.80 21.39
CA VAL A 109 -2.19 -10.80 22.40
C VAL A 109 -1.61 -11.31 23.71
N ARG A 110 -1.61 -10.48 24.75
CA ARG A 110 -1.20 -10.91 26.10
C ARG A 110 -2.40 -10.88 27.02
N GLU A 111 -2.71 -12.02 27.66
CA GLU A 111 -3.77 -12.14 28.68
C GLU A 111 -5.14 -11.60 28.21
N GLY A 112 -5.49 -11.83 26.95
CA GLY A 112 -6.77 -11.43 26.38
C GLY A 112 -6.94 -9.91 26.16
N ARG A 113 -5.89 -9.10 26.34
CA ARG A 113 -5.90 -7.66 26.08
C ARG A 113 -4.97 -7.29 24.94
N TYR A 114 -5.48 -6.50 23.99
CA TYR A 114 -4.66 -5.91 22.93
C TYR A 114 -3.88 -4.72 23.51
N LEU A 115 -2.57 -4.66 23.21
CA LEU A 115 -1.76 -3.47 23.44
C LEU A 115 -2.14 -2.39 22.40
N GLY A 116 -3.22 -1.65 22.65
CA GLY A 116 -3.62 -0.48 21.84
C GLY A 116 -3.94 -0.80 20.36
N PHE A 117 -4.46 0.20 19.65
CA PHE A 117 -4.93 -0.01 18.26
C PHE A 117 -3.84 0.11 17.19
N PHE A 118 -2.57 0.40 17.52
CA PHE A 118 -1.56 0.79 16.51
C PHE A 118 -0.08 0.42 16.77
N GLU A 119 0.28 -0.35 17.80
CA GLU A 119 1.70 -0.54 18.15
C GLU A 119 2.03 -2.01 18.44
N GLY A 120 2.18 -2.78 17.38
CA GLY A 120 2.73 -4.13 17.46
C GLY A 120 4.25 -4.12 17.20
N PRO A 121 5.04 -5.01 17.82
CA PRO A 121 6.48 -5.04 17.57
C PRO A 121 6.76 -5.38 16.10
N ASP A 122 7.68 -4.62 15.52
CA ASP A 122 8.19 -4.80 14.17
C ASP A 122 9.60 -5.43 14.20
N MET A 123 10.22 -5.44 15.38
CA MET A 123 11.52 -6.01 15.71
C MET A 123 11.41 -6.95 16.92
N LEU A 124 12.06 -8.10 16.87
CA LEU A 124 12.11 -9.08 17.95
C LEU A 124 13.56 -9.45 18.29
N ALA A 125 13.87 -9.59 19.58
CA ALA A 125 15.16 -10.10 20.04
C ALA A 125 15.12 -11.63 20.13
N LEU A 126 15.94 -12.31 19.33
CA LEU A 126 16.06 -13.76 19.29
C LEU A 126 17.11 -14.22 20.27
N SER A 127 16.68 -14.83 21.37
CA SER A 127 17.59 -15.45 22.33
C SER A 127 18.34 -16.63 21.69
N PRO A 128 19.54 -16.96 22.18
CA PRO A 128 20.26 -18.15 21.74
C PRO A 128 19.43 -19.44 21.85
N ALA A 129 18.58 -19.54 22.89
CA ALA A 129 17.68 -20.67 23.08
C ALA A 129 16.58 -20.75 22.00
N THR A 130 16.02 -19.61 21.59
CA THR A 130 15.05 -19.55 20.47
C THR A 130 15.72 -19.94 19.16
N VAL A 131 16.93 -19.45 18.89
CA VAL A 131 17.70 -19.82 17.69
C VAL A 131 17.99 -21.32 17.66
N GLU A 132 18.41 -21.91 18.78
CA GLU A 132 18.65 -23.35 18.89
C GLU A 132 17.37 -24.16 18.59
N ARG A 133 16.26 -23.81 19.25
CA ARG A 133 14.97 -24.50 19.10
C ARG A 133 14.44 -24.45 17.67
N CYS A 134 14.60 -23.32 17.00
CA CYS A 134 14.02 -23.07 15.68
C CYS A 134 15.01 -23.33 14.53
N ARG A 135 16.23 -23.82 14.82
CA ARG A 135 17.33 -23.91 13.85
C ARG A 135 16.96 -24.61 12.54
N SER A 136 16.25 -25.74 12.62
CA SER A 136 15.85 -26.52 11.43
C SER A 136 14.87 -25.80 10.51
N GLN A 137 14.23 -24.73 10.99
CA GLN A 137 13.27 -23.92 10.24
C GLN A 137 13.88 -22.60 9.74
N ILE A 138 15.11 -22.27 10.14
CA ILE A 138 15.83 -21.09 9.64
C ILE A 138 16.38 -21.44 8.25
N VAL A 139 15.96 -20.68 7.25
CA VAL A 139 16.37 -20.87 5.86
C VAL A 139 16.95 -19.60 5.30
N VAL A 140 17.98 -19.72 4.45
CA VAL A 140 18.51 -18.56 3.71
C VAL A 140 17.64 -18.36 2.46
N ARG A 141 17.03 -17.19 2.32
CA ARG A 141 16.28 -16.81 1.12
C ARG A 141 16.96 -15.68 0.38
N THR A 142 16.91 -15.76 -0.95
CA THR A 142 17.20 -14.61 -1.81
C THR A 142 15.93 -13.80 -1.91
N VAL A 143 15.98 -12.53 -1.50
CA VAL A 143 14.84 -11.62 -1.47
C VAL A 143 15.16 -10.32 -2.17
N TYR A 144 14.11 -9.60 -2.57
CA TYR A 144 14.17 -8.33 -3.27
C TYR A 144 13.48 -7.26 -2.43
N ILE A 145 14.25 -6.24 -2.04
CA ILE A 145 13.74 -5.05 -1.35
C ILE A 145 13.41 -4.01 -2.41
N SER A 146 12.15 -3.58 -2.51
CA SER A 146 11.73 -2.58 -3.49
C SER A 146 12.57 -1.29 -3.39
N HIS A 147 12.95 -0.71 -4.54
CA HIS A 147 13.72 0.53 -4.58
C HIS A 147 12.97 1.68 -3.91
N PRO A 148 13.61 2.52 -3.07
CA PRO A 148 12.98 3.70 -2.47
C PRO A 148 12.38 4.68 -3.49
N ALA A 149 13.01 4.79 -4.67
CA ALA A 149 12.55 5.64 -5.77
C ALA A 149 11.36 5.04 -6.57
N ARG A 150 11.06 3.75 -6.36
CA ARG A 150 9.86 3.06 -6.87
C ARG A 150 8.89 2.74 -5.73
N ARG A 151 8.90 3.56 -4.67
CA ARG A 151 7.87 3.47 -3.63
C ARG A 151 6.52 3.79 -4.25
N TYR A 152 5.72 2.75 -4.44
CA TYR A 152 4.35 2.84 -3.95
C TYR A 152 4.45 3.31 -2.50
N ARG A 153 3.84 4.45 -2.16
CA ARG A 153 3.82 5.01 -0.80
C ARG A 153 3.34 3.90 0.13
N ASP A 154 4.24 3.42 0.99
CA ASP A 154 3.90 2.41 1.98
C ASP A 154 2.83 3.01 2.90
N PRO A 155 1.64 2.40 3.04
CA PRO A 155 0.58 2.93 3.89
C PRO A 155 0.97 3.17 5.35
N GLU A 156 2.06 2.56 5.80
CA GLU A 156 2.45 2.56 7.20
C GLU A 156 3.63 3.48 7.52
N GLU A 157 4.29 4.05 6.51
CA GLU A 157 5.30 5.08 6.72
C GLU A 157 4.56 6.41 6.92
N LYS A 158 4.06 6.62 8.16
CA LYS A 158 3.38 7.86 8.56
C LYS A 158 4.27 9.06 8.26
N ASP A 159 3.96 9.75 7.18
CA ASP A 159 4.40 11.12 7.01
C ASP A 159 3.70 11.92 8.13
N PRO A 160 4.39 12.77 8.91
CA PRO A 160 3.71 13.68 9.85
C PRO A 160 2.63 14.53 9.17
N ASP A 161 2.66 14.62 7.84
CA ASP A 161 1.64 15.22 7.02
C ASP A 161 0.37 14.35 6.85
N ASP A 162 0.41 13.03 7.02
CA ASP A 162 -0.74 12.11 6.83
C ASP A 162 -1.82 12.22 7.91
N ASP A 163 -1.57 12.96 9.00
CA ASP A 163 -2.56 13.31 10.02
C ASP A 163 -3.08 14.74 9.86
N ARG A 164 -2.57 15.52 8.89
CA ARG A 164 -3.02 16.91 8.69
C ARG A 164 -4.45 16.96 8.15
N PRO A 165 -5.33 17.77 8.77
CA PRO A 165 -6.65 18.04 8.21
C PRO A 165 -6.55 18.65 6.80
N HIS A 166 -7.46 18.27 5.93
CA HIS A 166 -7.57 18.85 4.61
C HIS A 166 -8.20 20.25 4.68
N GLY A 167 -7.57 21.23 4.03
CA GLY A 167 -8.16 22.55 3.81
C GLY A 167 -8.96 22.66 2.51
N SER A 168 -8.66 21.81 1.54
CA SER A 168 -9.32 21.67 0.24
C SER A 168 -8.86 20.35 -0.39
N ILE A 169 -9.42 19.94 -1.53
CA ILE A 169 -9.00 18.74 -2.25
C ILE A 169 -8.59 19.11 -3.67
N PHE A 170 -7.51 18.47 -4.13
CA PHE A 170 -6.97 18.59 -5.48
C PHE A 170 -6.83 17.20 -6.09
N LEU A 171 -7.43 17.02 -7.26
CA LEU A 171 -7.31 15.78 -8.01
C LEU A 171 -6.25 15.88 -9.10
N ARG A 172 -5.55 14.77 -9.33
CA ARG A 172 -4.60 14.63 -10.43
C ARG A 172 -4.80 13.31 -11.12
N LEU A 173 -4.87 13.33 -12.44
CA LEU A 173 -4.83 12.10 -13.24
C LEU A 173 -3.40 11.55 -13.26
N SER A 174 -3.24 10.28 -12.90
CA SER A 174 -1.92 9.64 -12.88
C SER A 174 -1.30 9.59 -14.28
N ARG A 175 0.03 9.48 -14.37
CA ARG A 175 0.69 9.33 -15.69
C ARG A 175 0.29 7.99 -16.33
N GLU A 176 0.31 6.91 -15.57
CA GLU A 176 -0.06 5.58 -16.03
C GLU A 176 -1.48 5.53 -16.58
N THR A 177 -2.44 6.17 -15.89
CA THR A 177 -3.83 6.28 -16.35
C THR A 177 -3.92 7.08 -17.65
N ARG A 178 -3.19 8.19 -17.78
CA ARG A 178 -3.17 8.96 -19.04
C ARG A 178 -2.60 8.14 -20.20
N ASP A 179 -1.50 7.44 -19.96
CA ASP A 179 -0.83 6.64 -20.98
C ASP A 179 -1.74 5.46 -21.41
N ALA A 180 -2.43 4.81 -20.46
CA ALA A 180 -3.39 3.73 -20.73
C ALA A 180 -4.64 4.20 -21.49
N LEU A 181 -5.22 5.34 -21.11
CA LEU A 181 -6.38 5.94 -21.80
C LEU A 181 -5.99 6.39 -23.21
N CYS A 182 -4.80 6.96 -23.38
CA CYS A 182 -4.28 7.35 -24.69
C CYS A 182 -4.04 6.13 -25.61
N ALA A 183 -3.52 5.02 -25.07
CA ALA A 183 -3.40 3.76 -25.80
C ALA A 183 -4.76 3.21 -26.27
N GLN A 184 -5.84 3.51 -25.54
CA GLN A 184 -7.23 3.23 -25.90
C GLN A 184 -7.90 4.34 -26.72
N GLN A 185 -7.13 5.27 -27.29
CA GLN A 185 -7.61 6.37 -28.14
C GLN A 185 -8.52 7.39 -27.44
N TYR A 186 -8.50 7.44 -26.11
CA TYR A 186 -9.18 8.50 -25.38
C TYR A 186 -8.29 9.74 -25.22
N THR A 187 -8.89 10.90 -25.42
CA THR A 187 -8.32 12.20 -25.02
C THR A 187 -8.86 12.59 -23.65
N THR A 188 -7.97 12.93 -22.72
CA THR A 188 -8.35 13.24 -21.33
C THR A 188 -8.24 14.73 -21.04
N SER A 189 -9.25 15.32 -20.39
CA SER A 189 -9.21 16.68 -19.85
C SER A 189 -9.67 16.68 -18.39
N LEU A 190 -8.86 17.22 -17.48
CA LEU A 190 -9.21 17.35 -16.06
C LEU A 190 -9.36 18.83 -15.71
N ARG A 191 -10.61 19.25 -15.50
CA ARG A 191 -10.97 20.59 -15.06
C ARG A 191 -10.97 20.66 -13.53
N ARG A 192 -10.34 21.71 -13.00
CA ARG A 192 -10.27 22.01 -11.57
C ARG A 192 -11.51 22.75 -11.09
N PRO A 193 -11.76 22.79 -9.76
CA PRO A 193 -12.80 23.61 -9.18
C PRO A 193 -12.70 25.06 -9.63
N ASP A 194 -13.87 25.67 -9.82
CA ASP A 194 -14.01 27.07 -10.19
C ASP A 194 -14.84 27.83 -9.14
N GLN A 195 -15.04 29.13 -9.34
CA GLN A 195 -15.77 29.95 -8.37
C GLN A 195 -17.24 29.54 -8.21
N ALA A 196 -17.86 28.94 -9.23
CA ALA A 196 -19.23 28.46 -9.17
C ALA A 196 -19.32 27.06 -8.52
N HIS A 197 -18.29 26.24 -8.71
CA HIS A 197 -18.21 24.86 -8.18
C HIS A 197 -16.87 24.67 -7.45
N PRO A 198 -16.72 25.21 -6.23
CA PRO A 198 -15.45 25.27 -5.51
C PRO A 198 -14.95 23.90 -5.02
N THR A 199 -15.80 22.89 -5.04
CA THR A 199 -15.48 21.51 -4.60
C THR A 199 -15.44 20.51 -5.75
N THR A 200 -15.85 20.91 -6.95
CA THR A 200 -16.09 19.97 -8.05
C THR A 200 -14.94 19.93 -9.04
N HIS A 201 -14.40 18.75 -9.29
CA HIS A 201 -13.47 18.49 -10.39
C HIS A 201 -14.22 17.74 -11.48
N ARG A 202 -13.84 17.96 -12.74
CA ARG A 202 -14.46 17.26 -13.87
C ARG A 202 -13.42 16.63 -14.76
N LEU A 203 -13.43 15.30 -14.85
CA LEU A 203 -12.65 14.54 -15.81
C LEU A 203 -13.53 14.26 -17.04
N THR A 204 -13.02 14.55 -18.23
CA THR A 204 -13.68 14.25 -19.50
C THR A 204 -12.78 13.34 -20.32
N LEU A 205 -13.32 12.21 -20.75
CA LEU A 205 -12.69 11.22 -21.60
C LEU A 205 -13.41 11.26 -22.96
N SER A 206 -12.75 11.79 -23.97
CA SER A 206 -13.31 11.92 -25.32
C SER A 206 -12.73 10.83 -26.23
N HIS A 207 -13.62 10.04 -26.81
CA HIS A 207 -13.33 9.07 -27.87
C HIS A 207 -14.05 9.50 -29.15
N HIS A 208 -13.79 8.84 -30.28
CA HIS A 208 -14.40 9.23 -31.56
C HIS A 208 -15.92 9.00 -31.60
N ASP A 209 -16.42 8.00 -30.87
CA ASP A 209 -17.83 7.59 -30.86
C ASP A 209 -18.63 8.12 -29.66
N HIS A 210 -17.96 8.43 -28.56
CA HIS A 210 -18.60 8.75 -27.28
C HIS A 210 -17.67 9.56 -26.38
N THR A 211 -18.25 10.19 -25.37
CA THR A 211 -17.57 10.97 -24.34
C THR A 211 -18.08 10.56 -22.97
N VAL A 212 -17.15 10.17 -22.09
CA VAL A 212 -17.44 9.88 -20.68
C VAL A 212 -17.06 11.10 -19.84
N SER A 213 -18.01 11.63 -19.08
CA SER A 213 -17.81 12.73 -18.13
C SER A 213 -17.91 12.18 -16.72
N ILE A 214 -16.90 12.45 -15.90
CA ILE A 214 -16.84 12.03 -14.49
C ILE A 214 -16.69 13.29 -13.64
N GLU A 215 -17.71 13.61 -12.87
CA GLU A 215 -17.70 14.74 -11.95
C GLU A 215 -17.42 14.26 -10.53
N TYR A 216 -16.33 14.76 -9.96
CA TYR A 216 -15.91 14.48 -8.59
C TYR A 216 -16.26 15.66 -7.69
N ASP A 217 -17.13 15.46 -6.72
CA ASP A 217 -17.44 16.43 -5.68
C ASP A 217 -16.94 15.95 -4.31
N HIS A 218 -16.58 16.87 -3.44
CA HIS A 218 -16.08 16.52 -2.12
C HIS A 218 -16.68 17.34 -1.00
N THR A 219 -16.89 16.70 0.15
CA THR A 219 -17.24 17.35 1.41
C THR A 219 -16.15 17.11 2.45
N LEU A 220 -15.83 18.16 3.20
CA LEU A 220 -14.90 18.13 4.33
C LEU A 220 -15.66 18.42 5.61
N GLU A 221 -15.64 17.45 6.52
CA GLU A 221 -16.28 17.51 7.84
C GLU A 221 -15.20 17.49 8.95
N ASP A 222 -15.61 17.69 10.19
CA ASP A 222 -14.73 17.62 11.37
C ASP A 222 -13.48 18.52 11.27
N GLY A 223 -13.64 19.72 10.67
CA GLY A 223 -12.54 20.65 10.44
C GLY A 223 -11.51 20.15 9.41
N GLY A 224 -11.94 19.31 8.46
CA GLY A 224 -11.06 18.72 7.44
C GLY A 224 -10.50 17.36 7.82
N LYS A 225 -10.96 16.75 8.92
CA LYS A 225 -10.54 15.40 9.37
C LYS A 225 -11.42 14.28 8.86
N ARG A 226 -12.46 14.61 8.09
CA ARG A 226 -13.29 13.61 7.43
C ARG A 226 -13.56 14.06 6.01
N LEU A 227 -13.12 13.27 5.05
CA LEU A 227 -13.34 13.49 3.63
C LEU A 227 -14.43 12.54 3.14
N THR A 228 -15.41 13.05 2.42
CA THR A 228 -16.24 12.24 1.54
C THR A 228 -16.07 12.73 0.11
N MET A 229 -15.65 11.84 -0.79
CA MET A 229 -15.55 12.07 -2.22
C MET A 229 -16.71 11.36 -2.91
N ARG A 230 -17.38 12.01 -3.85
CA ARG A 230 -18.45 11.45 -4.69
C ARG A 230 -18.06 11.61 -6.14
N ALA A 231 -18.21 10.55 -6.94
CA ALA A 231 -18.05 10.63 -8.38
C ALA A 231 -19.36 10.29 -9.07
N ARG A 232 -19.75 11.12 -10.05
CA ARG A 232 -20.91 10.94 -10.91
C ARG A 232 -20.44 10.71 -12.33
N VAL A 233 -20.87 9.60 -12.92
CA VAL A 233 -20.45 9.21 -14.27
C VAL A 233 -21.62 9.39 -15.24
N GLU A 234 -21.34 10.08 -16.32
CA GLU A 234 -22.27 10.31 -17.43
C GLU A 234 -21.59 9.94 -18.74
N VAL A 235 -22.32 9.32 -19.66
CA VAL A 235 -21.82 9.00 -21.00
C VAL A 235 -22.70 9.70 -22.03
N SER A 236 -22.06 10.35 -22.99
CA SER A 236 -22.72 11.07 -24.09
C SER A 236 -22.14 10.61 -25.42
N GLY A 237 -22.99 10.37 -26.43
CA GLY A 237 -22.55 9.96 -27.76
C GLY A 237 -22.89 8.52 -28.13
N GLY A 238 -23.54 8.38 -29.28
CA GLY A 238 -23.93 7.15 -29.94
C GLY A 238 -24.47 7.54 -31.32
N LEU A 239 -23.74 7.21 -32.38
CA LEU A 239 -24.21 7.40 -33.75
C LEU A 239 -25.39 6.46 -34.01
N GLY A 240 -26.59 7.00 -33.93
CA GLY A 240 -27.82 6.38 -34.40
C GLY A 240 -28.88 7.45 -34.67
N PRO A 241 -29.34 7.65 -35.93
CA PRO A 241 -30.44 8.57 -36.19
C PRO A 241 -31.75 7.87 -35.87
N SER A 242 -32.35 8.20 -34.72
CA SER A 242 -33.79 8.06 -34.52
C SER A 242 -34.37 9.45 -34.28
N PRO A 243 -35.14 10.01 -35.24
CA PRO A 243 -35.85 11.25 -35.04
C PRO A 243 -37.16 10.93 -34.31
N ARG A 244 -37.04 10.47 -33.07
CA ARG A 244 -38.12 10.41 -32.09
C ARG A 244 -37.55 10.08 -30.72
N ASP A 245 -37.98 10.91 -29.79
CA ASP A 245 -38.15 10.61 -28.38
C ASP A 245 -37.03 10.96 -27.41
N VAL A 246 -37.29 12.12 -26.78
CA VAL A 246 -37.20 12.39 -25.34
C VAL A 246 -35.78 12.46 -24.77
N LEU A 247 -35.50 13.64 -24.21
CA LEU A 247 -34.55 13.88 -23.12
C LEU A 247 -34.62 12.75 -22.08
N SER A 248 -33.97 11.63 -22.34
CA SER A 248 -33.72 10.61 -21.34
C SER A 248 -32.50 11.06 -20.57
N THR A 249 -32.74 11.99 -19.64
CA THR A 249 -31.86 12.28 -18.51
C THR A 249 -31.74 10.99 -17.70
N GLN A 250 -30.88 10.07 -18.15
CA GLN A 250 -30.52 8.90 -17.37
C GLN A 250 -29.82 9.40 -16.11
N SER A 251 -30.27 8.89 -14.96
CA SER A 251 -29.68 9.26 -13.68
C SER A 251 -28.19 8.91 -13.69
N PRO A 252 -27.29 9.85 -13.37
CA PRO A 252 -25.86 9.56 -13.32
C PRO A 252 -25.60 8.44 -12.32
N SER A 253 -24.79 7.46 -12.72
CA SER A 253 -24.35 6.42 -11.80
C SER A 253 -23.33 7.03 -10.85
N GLU A 254 -23.60 6.94 -9.54
CA GLU A 254 -22.85 7.61 -8.48
C GLU A 254 -22.12 6.61 -7.60
N VAL A 255 -20.87 6.92 -7.26
CA VAL A 255 -20.07 6.20 -6.26
C VAL A 255 -19.45 7.16 -5.27
N SER A 256 -19.17 6.66 -4.06
CA SER A 256 -18.57 7.45 -3.01
C SER A 256 -17.44 6.72 -2.28
N TRP A 257 -16.52 7.52 -1.76
CA TRP A 257 -15.43 7.12 -0.88
C TRP A 257 -15.46 8.01 0.36
N SER A 258 -15.15 7.44 1.52
CA SER A 258 -14.99 8.20 2.77
C SER A 258 -13.67 7.86 3.43
N ASP A 259 -13.00 8.87 3.99
CA ASP A 259 -11.65 8.76 4.56
C ASP A 259 -11.53 9.62 5.83
N THR A 260 -10.66 9.20 6.75
CA THR A 260 -10.36 9.85 8.03
C THR A 260 -8.90 9.58 8.41
N PRO A 261 -8.20 10.52 9.08
CA PRO A 261 -6.83 10.31 9.56
C PRO A 261 -6.64 9.03 10.39
N PRO A 262 -5.53 8.29 10.20
CA PRO A 262 -4.53 8.51 9.16
C PRO A 262 -5.11 8.22 7.76
N TRP A 263 -4.91 9.14 6.81
CA TRP A 263 -5.53 9.05 5.47
C TRP A 263 -5.10 7.76 4.77
N PHE A 264 -6.05 7.03 4.18
CA PHE A 264 -5.74 5.74 3.55
C PHE A 264 -4.99 5.93 2.22
N THR A 265 -3.73 5.49 2.17
CA THR A 265 -2.91 5.49 0.94
C THR A 265 -3.25 4.34 0.00
N THR A 266 -3.96 3.31 0.48
CA THR A 266 -4.36 2.16 -0.33
C THR A 266 -5.37 2.57 -1.39
N ARG A 267 -5.14 2.14 -2.63
CA ARG A 267 -6.07 2.35 -3.75
C ARG A 267 -7.44 1.77 -3.43
N ARG A 268 -8.49 2.56 -3.63
CA ARG A 268 -9.88 2.14 -3.44
C ARG A 268 -10.64 2.21 -4.75
N ASP A 269 -10.83 1.07 -5.38
CA ASP A 269 -11.57 0.95 -6.63
C ASP A 269 -13.08 0.81 -6.40
N ARG A 270 -13.84 1.50 -7.24
CA ARG A 270 -15.30 1.39 -7.34
C ARG A 270 -15.67 1.24 -8.79
N GLU A 271 -16.46 0.22 -9.09
CA GLU A 271 -16.93 -0.03 -10.44
C GLU A 271 -18.31 0.59 -10.63
N VAL A 272 -18.51 1.18 -11.80
CA VAL A 272 -19.75 1.86 -12.18
C VAL A 272 -20.14 1.43 -13.57
N THR A 273 -21.34 0.89 -13.68
CA THR A 273 -21.94 0.58 -14.98
C THR A 273 -22.85 1.74 -15.39
N VAL A 274 -22.65 2.24 -16.60
CA VAL A 274 -23.43 3.32 -17.21
C VAL A 274 -23.90 2.86 -18.59
N ARG A 275 -25.13 3.21 -18.95
CA ARG A 275 -25.66 2.92 -20.29
C ARG A 275 -25.66 4.18 -21.14
N ALA A 276 -25.42 4.03 -22.43
CA ALA A 276 -25.65 5.08 -23.41
C ALA A 276 -26.30 4.45 -24.65
N GLY A 277 -27.60 4.69 -24.82
CA GLY A 277 -28.42 3.97 -25.80
C GLY A 277 -28.45 2.47 -25.47
N GLU A 278 -28.09 1.62 -26.44
CA GLU A 278 -27.99 0.16 -26.30
C GLU A 278 -26.62 -0.32 -25.79
N LYS A 279 -25.63 0.58 -25.67
CA LYS A 279 -24.28 0.22 -25.20
C LYS A 279 -24.17 0.38 -23.69
N GLU A 280 -23.54 -0.60 -23.06
CA GLU A 280 -23.22 -0.59 -21.64
C GLU A 280 -21.71 -0.38 -21.48
N PHE A 281 -21.35 0.58 -20.63
CA PHE A 281 -19.98 0.96 -20.31
C PHE A 281 -19.72 0.65 -18.84
N THR A 282 -18.67 -0.10 -18.59
CA THR A 282 -18.17 -0.34 -17.24
C THR A 282 -16.95 0.53 -17.01
N VAL A 283 -17.02 1.40 -16.01
CA VAL A 283 -15.97 2.34 -15.66
C VAL A 283 -15.48 2.01 -14.25
N THR A 284 -14.19 1.71 -14.12
CA THR A 284 -13.57 1.46 -12.81
C THR A 284 -12.89 2.72 -12.33
N LEU A 285 -13.41 3.33 -11.27
CA LEU A 285 -12.86 4.55 -10.67
C LEU A 285 -12.02 4.20 -9.45
N GLY A 286 -10.74 4.57 -9.50
CA GLY A 286 -9.81 4.47 -8.38
C GLY A 286 -9.48 5.84 -7.79
N LEU A 287 -9.35 5.88 -6.47
CA LEU A 287 -8.81 7.03 -5.74
C LEU A 287 -7.65 6.57 -4.87
N THR A 288 -6.53 7.30 -4.93
CA THR A 288 -5.32 7.02 -4.13
C THR A 288 -4.84 8.30 -3.47
N PHE A 289 -4.68 8.29 -2.14
CA PHE A 289 -4.11 9.43 -1.42
C PHE A 289 -2.63 9.60 -1.77
N LEU A 290 -2.22 10.81 -2.16
CA LEU A 290 -0.83 11.10 -2.55
C LEU A 290 -0.06 11.84 -1.48
N ARG A 291 -0.69 12.82 -0.83
CA ARG A 291 -0.17 13.72 0.24
C ARG A 291 -1.34 14.62 0.67
N PRO A 292 -1.24 15.43 1.74
CA PRO A 292 -2.36 16.24 2.23
C PRO A 292 -3.04 17.02 1.13
N SER A 293 -4.37 16.91 1.06
CA SER A 293 -5.23 17.55 0.06
C SER A 293 -5.05 17.08 -1.39
N TRP A 294 -4.15 16.13 -1.70
CA TRP A 294 -3.88 15.67 -3.06
C TRP A 294 -4.20 14.18 -3.24
N TYR A 295 -5.00 13.88 -4.25
CA TYR A 295 -5.38 12.51 -4.59
C TYR A 295 -5.13 12.24 -6.08
N ALA A 296 -4.63 11.04 -6.38
CA ALA A 296 -4.59 10.51 -7.73
C ALA A 296 -5.94 9.87 -8.06
N ILE A 297 -6.45 10.20 -9.24
CA ILE A 297 -7.57 9.48 -9.86
C ILE A 297 -7.02 8.48 -10.87
N GLN A 298 -7.61 7.29 -10.86
CA GLN A 298 -7.41 6.23 -11.84
C GLN A 298 -8.74 5.86 -12.49
N VAL A 299 -8.72 5.63 -13.80
CA VAL A 299 -9.87 5.24 -14.63
C VAL A 299 -9.41 4.18 -15.62
#